data_AF-A0A6A4KZK1-F1
#
_entry.id   AF-A0A6A4KZK1-F1
#
_cell.length_a   1.000
_cell.length_b   1.000
_cell.length_c   1.000
_cell.angle_alpha   90.00
_cell.angle_beta   90.00
_cell.angle_gamma   90.00
#
_symmetry.space_group_name_H-M   'P 1'
#
loop_
_entity.id
_entity.type
_entity.pdbx_description
1 polymer ?
#
loop_
_entity_poly.entity_id
_entity_poly.type
_entity_poly.pdbx_seq_one_letter_code
_entity_poly.pdbx_strand_id
1 'polypeptide(L)'
;MRSRNNGFDYLPLDAFVSFVGERGDRDEDAIIHETEMNIVYLKRGLSGPKMRASTRLLPQKRIDKWMEVELGEFFIGKGDSGEVVMGLMAGEQGRRKSGIIIEGIEIRPKSNS
;
A
#
# COMPACT_ATOMS: atom_id res chain seq x y z
N MET A 1 27.79 10.32 -3.57
CA MET A 1 26.98 10.55 -2.36
C MET A 1 26.15 9.28 -2.10
N ARG A 2 26.38 8.54 -1.00
CA ARG A 2 25.56 7.36 -0.68
C ARG A 2 24.32 7.82 0.07
N SER A 3 23.14 7.74 -0.55
CA SER A 3 21.87 7.92 0.16
C SER A 3 21.78 6.85 1.26
N ARG A 4 21.63 7.28 2.51
CA ARG A 4 21.34 6.38 3.64
C ARG A 4 19.83 6.12 3.64
N ASN A 5 19.42 4.97 3.12
CA ASN A 5 18.01 4.56 3.16
C ASN A 5 17.70 4.08 4.57
N ASN A 6 17.11 4.93 5.40
CA ASN A 6 16.88 4.65 6.82
C ASN A 6 15.45 4.12 7.03
N GLY A 7 15.32 3.00 7.75
CA GLY A 7 14.02 2.53 8.26
C GLY A 7 13.25 1.55 7.37
N PHE A 8 13.79 1.14 6.22
CA PHE A 8 13.16 0.13 5.32
C PHE A 8 13.74 -1.28 5.46
N ASP A 9 14.78 -1.43 6.27
CA ASP A 9 15.55 -2.67 6.39
C ASP A 9 14.86 -3.73 7.25
N TYR A 10 13.81 -3.36 7.99
CA TYR A 10 13.09 -4.25 8.90
C TYR A 10 11.61 -3.87 9.07
N LEU A 11 11.23 -2.64 8.73
CA LEU A 11 9.88 -2.14 8.96
C LEU A 11 9.06 -2.18 7.68
N PRO A 12 7.91 -2.86 7.68
CA PRO A 12 7.04 -2.88 6.52
C PRO A 12 6.40 -1.51 6.28
N LEU A 13 5.95 -1.31 5.05
CA LEU A 13 5.02 -0.25 4.70
C LEU A 13 3.62 -0.83 4.65
N ASP A 14 2.65 0.00 5.02
CA ASP A 14 1.24 -0.35 4.94
C ASP A 14 0.71 0.21 3.63
N ALA A 15 0.10 -0.66 2.83
CA ALA A 15 -0.49 -0.33 1.55
C ALA A 15 -2.00 -0.63 1.60
N PHE A 16 -2.79 0.25 1.00
CA PHE A 16 -4.24 0.09 0.99
C PHE A 16 -4.87 0.71 -0.25
N VAL A 17 -6.07 0.22 -0.55
CA VAL A 17 -7.02 0.77 -1.51
C VAL A 17 -8.38 0.75 -0.82
N SER A 18 -9.10 1.87 -0.84
CA SER A 18 -10.42 2.01 -0.21
C SER A 18 -11.31 2.94 -1.04
N PHE A 19 -12.62 2.77 -0.91
CA PHE A 19 -13.61 3.68 -1.50
C PHE A 19 -13.95 4.79 -0.51
N VAL A 20 -14.06 6.03 -1.01
CA VAL A 20 -14.62 7.13 -0.21
C VAL A 20 -16.13 6.92 -0.13
N GLY A 21 -16.64 6.60 1.06
CA GLY A 21 -18.08 6.50 1.28
C GLY A 21 -18.77 7.87 1.22
N GLU A 22 -20.03 7.91 0.77
CA GLU A 22 -20.87 9.08 0.98
C GLU A 22 -21.14 9.24 2.48
N ARG A 23 -20.88 10.45 2.98
CA ARG A 23 -21.06 10.86 4.37
C ARG A 23 -22.51 10.63 4.80
N GLY A 24 -22.78 9.51 5.47
CA GLY A 24 -23.93 9.37 6.33
C GLY A 24 -23.72 10.25 7.56
N ASP A 25 -24.70 11.08 7.90
CA ASP A 25 -24.64 12.15 8.93
C ASP A 25 -24.39 11.68 10.38
N ARG A 26 -23.88 10.48 10.64
CA ARG A 26 -23.48 10.07 11.99
C ARG A 26 -22.18 9.29 11.95
N ASP A 27 -21.31 9.69 12.89
CA ASP A 27 -20.02 9.13 13.26
C ASP A 27 -18.84 9.76 12.50
N GLU A 28 -18.17 10.71 13.18
CA GLU A 28 -16.89 11.33 12.79
C GLU A 28 -15.73 10.33 12.73
N ASP A 29 -15.94 9.11 13.22
CA ASP A 29 -15.07 7.99 12.99
C ASP A 29 -15.57 7.28 11.73
N ALA A 30 -15.21 7.80 10.56
CA ALA A 30 -15.27 7.02 9.33
C ALA A 30 -14.54 5.71 9.62
N ILE A 31 -15.30 4.66 9.90
CA ILE A 31 -14.77 3.32 10.11
C ILE A 31 -14.07 3.03 8.80
N ILE A 32 -12.74 3.08 8.83
CA ILE A 32 -11.89 2.36 7.91
C ILE A 32 -12.34 0.93 8.11
N HIS A 33 -13.38 0.51 7.37
CA HIS A 33 -13.97 -0.81 7.41
C HIS A 33 -12.78 -1.74 7.25
N GLU A 34 -12.42 -2.47 8.32
CA GLU A 34 -11.14 -3.18 8.51
C GLU A 34 -10.50 -3.50 7.16
N THR A 35 -9.80 -2.52 6.60
CA THR A 35 -9.48 -2.62 5.17
C THR A 35 -8.33 -3.57 5.16
N GLU A 36 -8.37 -4.57 4.27
CA GLU A 36 -7.28 -5.53 4.19
C GLU A 36 -5.99 -4.78 3.82
N MET A 37 -5.22 -4.41 4.85
CA MET A 37 -3.97 -3.70 4.68
C MET A 37 -2.95 -4.69 4.12
N ASN A 38 -2.35 -4.32 3.00
CA ASN A 38 -1.23 -5.02 2.43
C ASN A 38 0.05 -4.60 3.15
N ILE A 39 0.86 -5.58 3.57
CA ILE A 39 2.13 -5.32 4.22
C ILE A 39 3.26 -5.51 3.20
N VAL A 40 3.96 -4.42 2.91
CA VAL A 40 4.99 -4.34 1.87
C VAL A 40 6.39 -4.35 2.50
N TYR A 41 7.25 -5.26 2.04
CA TYR A 41 8.67 -5.31 2.42
C TYR A 41 9.56 -4.96 1.24
N LEU A 42 10.23 -3.80 1.28
CA LEU A 42 11.07 -3.35 0.15
C LEU A 42 12.38 -4.14 -0.03
N LYS A 43 12.78 -4.93 0.97
CA LYS A 43 13.97 -5.79 0.89
C LYS A 43 13.57 -7.26 1.07
N ARG A 44 14.03 -8.09 0.14
CA ARG A 44 13.81 -9.55 0.14
C ARG A 44 14.63 -10.20 1.26
N GLY A 45 14.07 -11.21 1.94
CA GLY A 45 14.78 -12.00 2.97
C GLY A 45 14.49 -11.59 4.43
N LEU A 46 13.59 -10.65 4.65
CA LEU A 46 13.19 -10.22 6.00
C LEU A 46 11.92 -10.96 6.43
N SER A 47 11.88 -11.46 7.67
CA SER A 47 10.66 -11.93 8.35
C SER A 47 10.25 -10.88 9.39
N GLY A 48 9.35 -9.97 9.02
CA GLY A 48 8.70 -9.12 10.01
C GLY A 48 7.56 -9.86 10.74
N PRO A 49 6.90 -9.19 11.69
CA PRO A 49 5.84 -9.80 12.49
C PRO A 49 4.72 -10.35 11.60
N LYS A 50 4.23 -11.56 11.92
CA LYS A 50 3.00 -12.08 11.30
C LYS A 50 1.81 -11.31 11.87
N MET A 51 1.20 -10.43 11.07
CA MET A 51 -0.12 -9.86 11.36
C MET A 51 -1.21 -10.78 10.80
N ARG A 52 -2.33 -10.89 11.51
CA ARG A 52 -3.31 -11.98 11.34
C ARG A 52 -4.27 -11.84 10.14
N ALA A 53 -4.19 -10.74 9.39
CA ALA A 53 -5.10 -10.45 8.27
C ALA A 53 -4.44 -9.71 7.09
N SER A 54 -3.12 -9.80 6.92
CA SER A 54 -2.40 -9.02 5.90
C SER A 54 -1.75 -9.90 4.83
N THR A 55 -1.98 -9.58 3.56
CA THR A 55 -1.20 -10.15 2.46
C THR A 55 0.19 -9.52 2.43
N ARG A 56 1.21 -10.37 2.30
CA ARG A 56 2.61 -9.96 2.34
C ARG A 56 3.14 -9.77 0.94
N LEU A 57 3.34 -8.52 0.54
CA LEU A 57 3.76 -8.16 -0.82
C LEU A 57 5.26 -7.88 -0.87
N LEU A 58 5.91 -8.47 -1.87
CA LEU A 58 7.33 -8.27 -2.16
C LEU A 58 7.46 -7.49 -3.47
N PRO A 59 8.39 -6.52 -3.54
CA PRO A 59 8.62 -5.76 -4.75
C PRO A 59 9.11 -6.65 -5.88
N GLN A 60 8.57 -6.41 -7.07
CA GLN A 60 9.07 -6.95 -8.32
C GLN A 60 10.09 -5.99 -8.91
N LYS A 61 11.24 -6.51 -9.34
CA LYS A 61 12.28 -5.68 -9.97
C LYS A 61 12.00 -5.52 -11.46
N ARG A 62 11.89 -4.28 -11.92
CA ARG A 62 11.76 -3.92 -13.34
C ARG A 62 13.11 -3.93 -14.05
N ILE A 63 13.07 -3.97 -15.39
CA ILE A 63 14.27 -4.00 -16.25
C ILE A 63 15.14 -2.74 -16.12
N ASP A 64 14.52 -1.61 -15.86
CA ASP A 64 15.14 -0.30 -15.62
C ASP A 64 15.70 -0.14 -14.19
N LYS A 65 15.65 -1.21 -13.39
CA LYS A 65 16.11 -1.30 -12.00
C LYS A 65 15.20 -0.62 -10.96
N TRP A 66 14.05 -0.10 -11.36
CA TRP A 66 13.00 0.28 -10.40
C TRP A 66 12.39 -0.95 -9.74
N MET A 67 11.73 -0.72 -8.60
CA MET A 67 10.93 -1.72 -7.91
C MET A 67 9.47 -1.33 -8.02
N GLU A 68 8.62 -2.31 -8.26
CA GLU A 68 7.17 -2.14 -8.33
C GLU A 68 6.49 -2.96 -7.23
N VAL A 69 5.46 -2.40 -6.62
CA VAL A 69 4.69 -3.02 -5.54
C VAL A 69 3.21 -2.81 -5.84
N GLU A 70 2.42 -3.88 -5.76
CA GLU A 70 0.96 -3.79 -5.82
C GLU A 70 0.43 -3.22 -4.50
N LEU A 71 -0.38 -2.15 -4.55
CA LEU A 71 -0.96 -1.57 -3.32
C LEU A 71 -2.24 -2.27 -2.90
N GLY A 72 -2.97 -2.82 -3.87
CA GLY A 72 -4.23 -3.53 -3.69
C GLY A 72 -5.01 -3.59 -4.99
N GLU A 73 -6.25 -4.05 -4.88
CA GLU A 73 -7.17 -4.21 -6.00
C GLU A 73 -8.51 -3.57 -5.64
N PHE A 74 -9.22 -3.08 -6.64
CA PHE A 74 -10.59 -2.61 -6.49
C PHE A 74 -11.38 -2.94 -7.75
N PHE A 75 -12.70 -3.02 -7.60
CA PHE A 75 -13.62 -3.31 -8.70
C PHE A 75 -14.40 -2.05 -9.08
N ILE A 76 -14.54 -1.81 -10.38
CA ILE A 76 -15.38 -0.73 -10.91
C ILE A 76 -16.68 -1.37 -11.43
N GLY A 77 -17.79 -1.13 -10.74
CA GLY A 77 -19.11 -1.58 -11.15
C GLY A 77 -19.68 -0.80 -12.34
N LYS A 78 -20.78 -1.30 -12.92
CA LYS A 78 -21.54 -0.54 -13.93
C LYS A 78 -22.25 0.63 -13.25
N GLY A 79 -21.67 1.82 -13.33
CA GLY A 79 -22.31 3.07 -12.88
C GLY A 79 -21.64 3.74 -11.67
N ASP A 80 -20.53 3.21 -11.14
CA ASP A 80 -19.84 3.83 -10.02
C ASP A 80 -18.98 5.01 -10.48
N SER A 81 -19.39 6.23 -10.10
CA SER A 81 -18.57 7.46 -10.16
C SER A 81 -17.93 7.76 -8.80
N GLY A 82 -17.62 6.72 -8.02
CA GLY A 82 -17.04 6.86 -6.69
C GLY A 82 -15.56 7.26 -6.74
N GLU A 83 -15.09 7.86 -5.65
CA GLU A 83 -13.67 8.15 -5.47
C GLU A 83 -12.97 6.96 -4.78
N VAL A 84 -11.77 6.64 -5.26
CA VAL A 84 -10.91 5.61 -4.68
C VAL A 84 -9.69 6.29 -4.10
N VAL A 85 -9.42 6.03 -2.82
CA VAL A 85 -8.19 6.45 -2.14
C VAL A 85 -7.26 5.25 -2.05
N MET A 86 -6.02 5.47 -2.45
CA MET A 86 -4.95 4.49 -2.32
C MET A 86 -3.73 5.14 -1.69
N GLY A 87 -2.99 4.37 -0.89
CA GLY A 87 -1.87 4.91 -0.14
C GLY A 87 -0.81 3.89 0.18
N LEU A 88 0.42 4.41 0.37
CA LEU A 88 1.57 3.70 0.90
C LEU A 88 2.12 4.51 2.07
N MET A 89 1.94 4.02 3.28
CA MET A 89 2.27 4.75 4.51
C MET A 89 3.34 4.03 5.33
N ALA A 90 4.11 4.82 6.10
CA ALA A 90 4.96 4.26 7.13
C ALA A 90 4.05 3.63 8.19
N GLY A 91 4.12 2.30 8.34
CA GLY A 91 3.28 1.61 9.31
C GLY A 91 3.50 2.06 10.76
N GLU A 92 2.58 1.68 11.64
CA GLU A 92 2.36 2.25 12.98
C GLU A 92 3.54 2.21 13.97
N GLN A 93 4.69 1.66 13.58
CA GLN A 93 5.86 1.50 14.47
C GLN A 93 6.60 2.81 14.82
N GLY A 94 6.01 3.98 14.56
CA GLY A 94 6.47 5.29 15.08
C GLY A 94 7.86 5.74 14.61
N ARG A 95 8.44 5.07 13.59
CA ARG A 95 9.78 5.34 13.10
C ARG A 95 9.74 6.07 11.77
N ARG A 96 10.41 7.22 11.71
CA ARG A 96 10.61 7.98 10.47
C ARG A 96 11.35 7.12 9.46
N LYS A 97 10.86 7.09 8.22
CA LYS A 97 11.53 6.44 7.09
C LYS A 97 11.96 7.49 6.07
N SER A 98 13.11 7.29 5.44
CA SER A 98 13.65 8.25 4.46
C SER A 98 14.51 7.57 3.40
N GLY A 99 14.66 8.25 2.25
CA GLY A 99 15.48 7.76 1.13
C GLY A 99 14.74 6.88 0.11
N ILE A 100 13.40 6.89 0.11
CA ILE A 100 12.62 6.39 -1.02
C ILE A 100 12.49 7.49 -2.07
N ILE A 101 12.64 7.10 -3.32
CA ILE A 101 12.23 7.89 -4.47
C ILE A 101 11.03 7.15 -5.06
N ILE A 102 9.94 7.86 -5.33
CA ILE A 102 8.74 7.31 -5.97
C ILE A 102 8.71 7.85 -7.40
N GLU A 103 8.70 6.95 -8.37
CA GLU A 103 8.57 7.32 -9.79
C GLU A 103 7.13 7.74 -10.12
N GLY A 104 6.15 7.00 -9.61
CA GLY A 104 4.73 7.29 -9.81
C GLY A 104 3.83 6.22 -9.19
N ILE A 105 2.52 6.39 -9.42
CA ILE A 105 1.46 5.42 -9.09
C ILE A 105 0.75 5.09 -10.41
N GLU A 106 0.43 3.81 -10.62
CA GLU A 106 -0.20 3.33 -11.84
C GLU A 106 -1.42 2.46 -11.51
N ILE A 107 -2.51 2.65 -12.25
CA ILE A 107 -3.72 1.81 -12.18
C ILE A 107 -3.76 0.97 -13.44
N ARG A 108 -3.86 -0.35 -13.29
CA ARG A 108 -3.89 -1.29 -14.42
C ARG A 108 -5.17 -2.12 -14.41
N PRO A 109 -5.86 -2.28 -15.56
CA PRO A 109 -6.93 -3.25 -15.68
C PRO A 109 -6.39 -4.66 -15.41
N LYS A 110 -7.09 -5.47 -14.60
CA LYS A 110 -6.82 -6.90 -14.53
C LYS A 110 -7.50 -7.59 -15.72
N SER A 111 -6.77 -8.48 -16.37
CA SER A 111 -7.35 -9.33 -17.41
C SER A 111 -8.41 -10.22 -16.76
N ASN A 112 -9.62 -10.24 -17.31
CA ASN A 112 -10.60 -11.25 -16.93
C ASN A 112 -10.05 -12.61 -17.38
N SER A 113 -9.54 -13.40 -16.43
CA SER A 113 -9.30 -14.83 -16.62
C SER A 113 -10.61 -15.60 -16.61
#